data_AF-A0A9W9NEP2-F1
#
_entry.id   AF-A0A9W9NEP2-F1
#
_cell.length_a   1.000
_cell.length_b   1.000
_cell.length_c   1.000
_cell.angle_alpha   90.00
_cell.angle_beta   90.00
_cell.angle_gamma   90.00
#
_symmetry.space_group_name_H-M   'P 1'
#
loop_
_entity.id
_entity.type
_entity.pdbx_description
1 polymer ?
#
loop_
_entity_poly.entity_id
_entity_poly.type
_entity_poly.pdbx_seq_one_letter_code
_entity_poly.pdbx_strand_id
1 'polypeptide(L)'
;MTSTGSGWAQLRQQARSLETQTENLFHTYAQFASLTKPPQTPTEEELRTESQLKDLLERRESLISQLSRLLDSEATLTSSALKQNNLSRHREILQDHRRELQRLTSAMAESRDRANLLSNVRSDIDAYRASNPSAAEADYMLEERGRVDNSHNMMDGVLSQAYAINENFGIQRETLASVNRRIVGAASQVPGMNYLIGKIGTKKRRDAIILGCFIGLCFLMLVYFM
;
A
#
# COMPACT_ATOMS: atom_id res chain seq x y z
N MET A 1 -30.64 6.20 27.32
CA MET A 1 -30.62 6.69 25.92
C MET A 1 -29.17 6.73 25.41
N THR A 2 -28.49 5.58 25.29
CA THR A 2 -27.01 5.52 25.11
C THR A 2 -26.51 4.49 24.09
N SER A 3 -27.37 3.90 23.25
CA SER A 3 -26.97 2.79 22.35
C SER A 3 -26.66 3.19 20.89
N THR A 4 -27.02 4.39 20.44
CA THR A 4 -27.04 4.70 18.99
C THR A 4 -25.68 5.05 18.39
N GLY A 5 -24.81 5.70 19.17
CA GLY A 5 -23.41 5.95 18.77
C GLY A 5 -22.59 4.67 18.56
N SER A 6 -22.97 3.58 19.25
CA SER A 6 -22.35 2.26 19.11
C SER A 6 -22.69 1.60 17.78
N GLY A 7 -23.96 1.69 17.33
CA GLY A 7 -24.42 1.08 16.08
C GLY A 7 -23.73 1.64 14.83
N TRP A 8 -23.54 2.96 14.76
CA TRP A 8 -22.77 3.58 13.67
C TRP A 8 -21.31 3.10 13.63
N ALA A 9 -20.66 3.05 14.80
CA ALA A 9 -19.27 2.62 14.90
C ALA A 9 -19.11 1.16 14.45
N GLN A 10 -20.03 0.28 14.86
CA GLN A 10 -20.04 -1.13 14.49
C GLN A 10 -20.25 -1.33 12.97
N LEU A 11 -21.25 -0.66 12.38
CA LEU A 11 -21.49 -0.73 10.94
C LEU A 11 -20.30 -0.17 10.15
N ARG A 12 -19.69 0.93 10.58
CA ARG A 12 -18.49 1.48 9.94
C ARG A 12 -17.31 0.50 10.02
N GLN A 13 -17.11 -0.16 11.15
CA GLN A 13 -16.06 -1.16 11.30
C GLN A 13 -16.29 -2.34 10.35
N GLN A 14 -17.53 -2.79 10.20
CA GLN A 14 -17.90 -3.82 9.24
C GLN A 14 -17.72 -3.36 7.78
N ALA A 15 -18.02 -2.10 7.45
CA ALA A 15 -17.77 -1.54 6.12
C ALA A 15 -16.27 -1.61 5.76
N ARG A 16 -15.42 -1.25 6.71
CA ARG A 16 -13.96 -1.31 6.56
C ARG A 16 -13.43 -2.74 6.44
N SER A 17 -13.96 -3.68 7.22
CA SER A 17 -13.51 -5.07 7.12
C SER A 17 -13.87 -5.70 5.77
N LEU A 18 -15.06 -5.39 5.24
CA LEU A 18 -15.47 -5.82 3.90
C LEU A 18 -14.64 -5.14 2.81
N GLU A 19 -14.28 -3.87 2.99
CA GLU A 19 -13.40 -3.14 2.08
C GLU A 19 -12.02 -3.80 1.97
N THR A 20 -11.36 -4.08 3.11
CA THR A 20 -10.07 -4.81 3.12
C THR A 20 -10.18 -6.21 2.52
N GLN A 21 -11.27 -6.93 2.77
CA GLN A 21 -11.52 -8.23 2.12
C GLN A 21 -11.64 -8.09 0.59
N THR A 22 -12.31 -7.03 0.13
CA THR A 22 -12.45 -6.74 -1.30
C THR A 22 -11.09 -6.42 -1.94
N GLU A 23 -10.26 -5.60 -1.28
CA GLU A 23 -8.90 -5.26 -1.75
C GLU A 23 -8.02 -6.51 -1.86
N ASN A 24 -8.06 -7.39 -0.86
CA ASN A 24 -7.32 -8.65 -0.89
C ASN A 24 -7.74 -9.55 -2.08
N LEU A 25 -9.05 -9.67 -2.35
CA LEU A 25 -9.53 -10.42 -3.50
C LEU A 25 -9.16 -9.75 -4.82
N PHE A 26 -9.12 -8.42 -4.90
CA PHE A 26 -8.63 -7.71 -6.09
C PHE A 26 -7.16 -8.01 -6.37
N HIS A 27 -6.32 -8.14 -5.35
CA HIS A 27 -4.93 -8.55 -5.55
C HIS A 27 -4.84 -9.93 -6.21
N THR A 28 -5.65 -10.90 -5.76
CA THR A 28 -5.74 -12.22 -6.40
C THR A 28 -6.33 -12.14 -7.80
N TYR A 29 -7.40 -11.37 -8.00
CA TYR A 29 -8.07 -11.26 -9.30
C TYR A 29 -7.16 -10.58 -10.35
N ALA A 30 -6.39 -9.57 -9.95
CA ALA A 30 -5.43 -8.89 -10.82
C ALA A 30 -4.27 -9.81 -11.26
N GLN A 31 -3.92 -10.84 -10.48
CA GLN A 31 -2.91 -11.82 -10.90
C GLN A 31 -3.34 -12.56 -12.16
N PHE A 32 -4.63 -12.90 -12.31
CA PHE A 32 -5.15 -13.54 -13.53
C PHE A 32 -5.01 -12.63 -14.76
N ALA A 33 -5.17 -11.32 -14.60
CA ALA A 33 -4.96 -10.35 -15.68
C ALA A 33 -3.49 -10.21 -16.08
N SER A 34 -2.55 -10.47 -15.16
CA SER A 34 -1.10 -10.37 -15.42
C SER A 34 -0.46 -11.61 -16.04
N LEU A 35 -1.23 -12.69 -16.25
CA LEU A 35 -0.72 -13.93 -16.82
C LEU A 35 -0.28 -13.73 -18.28
N THR A 36 0.99 -14.01 -18.57
CA THR A 36 1.57 -13.93 -19.93
C THR A 36 0.98 -14.95 -20.90
N LYS A 37 0.49 -16.08 -20.38
CA LYS A 37 -0.20 -17.13 -21.12
C LYS A 37 -1.51 -17.45 -20.40
N PRO A 38 -2.58 -16.67 -20.63
CA PRO A 38 -3.87 -16.97 -20.02
C PRO A 38 -4.43 -18.29 -20.59
N PRO A 39 -5.11 -19.10 -19.77
CA PRO A 39 -5.87 -20.24 -20.27
C PRO A 39 -6.99 -19.76 -21.21
N GLN A 40 -7.27 -20.55 -22.25
CA GLN A 40 -8.27 -20.20 -23.28
C GLN A 40 -9.67 -20.00 -22.69
N THR A 41 -9.98 -20.73 -21.62
CA THR A 41 -11.22 -20.58 -20.85
C THR A 41 -10.93 -20.03 -19.45
N PRO A 42 -11.85 -19.27 -18.85
CA PRO A 42 -11.75 -18.86 -17.45
C PRO A 42 -11.54 -20.06 -16.54
N THR A 43 -10.58 -19.96 -15.62
CA THR A 43 -10.33 -21.02 -14.63
C THR A 43 -11.48 -21.00 -13.60
N GLU A 44 -11.81 -22.15 -13.02
CA GLU A 44 -12.81 -22.23 -11.94
C GLU A 44 -12.47 -21.31 -10.76
N GLU A 45 -11.19 -21.16 -10.43
CA GLU A 45 -10.69 -20.25 -9.40
C GLU A 45 -10.95 -18.77 -9.71
N GLU A 46 -10.83 -18.36 -10.98
CA GLU A 46 -11.10 -16.99 -11.44
C GLU A 46 -12.58 -16.69 -11.38
N LEU A 47 -13.43 -17.58 -11.91
CA LEU A 47 -14.89 -17.46 -11.85
C LEU A 47 -15.38 -17.38 -10.39
N ARG A 48 -14.80 -18.20 -9.52
CA ARG A 48 -15.09 -18.16 -8.07
C ARG A 48 -14.68 -16.83 -7.46
N THR A 49 -13.47 -16.34 -7.77
CA THR A 49 -12.96 -15.06 -7.25
C THR A 49 -13.79 -13.89 -7.74
N GLU A 50 -14.20 -13.89 -9.01
CA GLU A 50 -15.08 -12.88 -9.59
C GLU A 50 -16.46 -12.89 -8.91
N SER A 51 -17.05 -14.07 -8.71
CA SER A 51 -18.32 -14.20 -7.99
C SER A 51 -18.21 -13.67 -6.56
N GLN A 52 -17.14 -14.01 -5.84
CA GLN A 52 -16.89 -13.52 -4.49
C GLN A 52 -16.73 -11.99 -4.45
N LEU A 53 -16.07 -11.40 -5.45
CA LEU A 53 -15.97 -9.95 -5.58
C LEU A 53 -17.34 -9.31 -5.79
N LYS A 54 -18.16 -9.85 -6.69
CA LYS A 54 -19.54 -9.36 -6.93
C LYS A 54 -20.38 -9.41 -5.65
N ASP A 55 -20.36 -10.55 -4.95
CA ASP A 55 -21.08 -10.73 -3.69
C ASP A 55 -20.63 -9.73 -2.60
N LEU A 56 -19.32 -9.50 -2.47
CA LEU A 56 -18.80 -8.52 -1.51
C LEU A 56 -19.20 -7.09 -1.86
N LEU A 57 -19.19 -6.73 -3.14
CA LEU A 57 -19.62 -5.39 -3.59
C LEU A 57 -21.10 -5.16 -3.31
N GLU A 58 -21.97 -6.16 -3.54
CA GLU A 58 -23.39 -6.08 -3.18
C GLU A 58 -23.59 -5.95 -1.66
N ARG A 59 -22.88 -6.76 -0.87
CA ARG A 59 -22.92 -6.66 0.60
C ARG A 59 -22.48 -5.28 1.07
N ARG A 60 -21.41 -4.71 0.50
CA ARG A 60 -20.94 -3.35 0.82
C ARG A 60 -21.97 -2.29 0.45
N GLU A 61 -22.63 -2.41 -0.70
CA GLU A 61 -23.71 -1.49 -1.09
C GLU A 61 -24.88 -1.54 -0.11
N SER A 62 -25.30 -2.74 0.31
CA SER A 62 -26.37 -2.90 1.29
C SER A 62 -26.01 -2.25 2.63
N LEU A 63 -24.76 -2.38 3.06
CA LEU A 63 -24.26 -1.84 4.32
C LEU A 63 -24.11 -0.31 4.26
N ILE A 64 -23.58 0.23 3.16
CA ILE A 64 -23.51 1.68 2.92
C ILE A 64 -24.93 2.28 2.89
N SER A 65 -25.90 1.56 2.34
CA SER A 65 -27.31 1.98 2.37
C SER A 65 -27.87 2.00 3.79
N GLN A 66 -27.53 1.03 4.63
CA GLN A 66 -27.89 1.03 6.05
C GLN A 66 -27.23 2.19 6.82
N LEU A 67 -25.95 2.46 6.57
CA LEU A 67 -25.26 3.63 7.12
C LEU A 67 -25.98 4.92 6.69
N SER A 68 -26.32 5.09 5.40
CA SER A 68 -27.07 6.27 4.95
C SER A 68 -28.37 6.47 5.73
N ARG A 69 -29.20 5.43 5.84
CA ARG A 69 -30.47 5.51 6.56
C ARG A 69 -30.28 5.88 8.04
N LEU A 70 -29.26 5.33 8.69
CA LEU A 70 -28.96 5.64 10.08
C LEU A 70 -28.53 7.11 10.23
N LEU A 71 -27.73 7.62 9.29
CA LEU A 71 -27.30 9.02 9.27
C LEU A 71 -28.47 9.99 9.02
N ASP A 72 -29.42 9.61 8.17
CA ASP A 72 -30.61 10.42 7.83
C ASP A 72 -31.65 10.40 8.96
N SER A 73 -31.71 9.33 9.76
CA SER A 73 -32.69 9.16 10.84
C SER A 73 -32.36 9.94 12.13
N GLU A 74 -31.10 10.34 12.34
CA GLU A 74 -30.67 11.02 13.57
C GLU A 74 -30.11 12.40 13.25
N ALA A 75 -30.86 13.46 13.58
CA ALA A 75 -30.45 14.84 13.38
C ALA A 75 -29.08 15.20 14.02
N THR A 76 -28.72 14.52 15.12
CA THR A 76 -27.41 14.67 15.80
C THR A 76 -26.26 13.98 15.06
N LEU A 77 -26.55 12.96 14.26
CA LEU A 77 -25.58 12.31 13.38
C LEU A 77 -25.47 13.04 12.05
N THR A 78 -26.60 13.51 11.51
CA THR A 78 -26.67 14.33 10.30
C THR A 78 -25.83 15.61 10.44
N SER A 79 -25.79 16.26 11.61
CA SER A 79 -24.96 17.46 11.81
C SER A 79 -23.44 17.19 11.85
N SER A 80 -23.02 15.91 11.93
CA SER A 80 -21.61 15.54 11.99
C SER A 80 -21.00 15.46 10.59
N ALA A 81 -20.30 16.53 10.17
CA ALA A 81 -19.55 16.58 8.91
C ALA A 81 -18.59 15.39 8.74
N LEU A 82 -17.99 14.91 9.84
CA LEU A 82 -17.13 13.73 9.82
C LEU A 82 -17.87 12.46 9.38
N LYS A 83 -19.09 12.22 9.89
CA LYS A 83 -19.86 11.00 9.55
C LYS A 83 -20.36 11.04 8.11
N GLN A 84 -20.80 12.21 7.65
CA GLN A 84 -21.14 12.44 6.24
C GLN A 84 -19.95 12.18 5.31
N ASN A 85 -18.77 12.73 5.63
CA ASN A 85 -17.57 12.54 4.82
C ASN A 85 -17.15 11.07 4.76
N ASN A 86 -17.24 10.33 5.88
CA ASN A 86 -16.96 8.89 5.89
C ASN A 86 -17.92 8.10 5.00
N LEU A 87 -19.21 8.42 5.03
CA LEU A 87 -20.20 7.77 4.17
C LEU A 87 -19.92 8.07 2.68
N SER A 88 -19.59 9.33 2.36
CA SER A 88 -19.18 9.73 1.01
C SER A 88 -17.97 8.93 0.54
N ARG A 89 -16.95 8.79 1.40
CA ARG A 89 -15.74 8.02 1.10
C ARG A 89 -16.04 6.55 0.82
N HIS A 90 -16.90 5.91 1.62
CA HIS A 90 -17.27 4.51 1.37
C HIS A 90 -18.02 4.34 0.03
N ARG A 91 -18.83 5.32 -0.39
CA ARG A 91 -19.50 5.31 -1.71
C ARG A 91 -18.51 5.44 -2.86
N GLU A 92 -17.57 6.38 -2.74
CA GLU A 92 -16.52 6.60 -3.73
C GLU A 92 -15.68 5.34 -3.94
N ILE A 93 -15.17 4.76 -2.84
CA ILE A 93 -14.36 3.53 -2.90
C ILE A 93 -15.16 2.36 -3.49
N LEU A 94 -16.46 2.23 -3.15
CA LEU A 94 -17.32 1.20 -3.76
C LEU A 94 -17.44 1.39 -5.28
N GLN A 95 -17.61 2.63 -5.74
CA GLN A 95 -17.71 2.94 -7.17
C GLN A 95 -16.39 2.67 -7.91
N ASP A 96 -15.25 3.02 -7.30
CA ASP A 96 -13.94 2.74 -7.88
C ASP A 96 -13.67 1.24 -7.96
N HIS A 97 -14.03 0.49 -6.92
CA HIS A 97 -13.92 -0.97 -6.94
C HIS A 97 -14.80 -1.61 -8.03
N ARG A 98 -16.00 -1.07 -8.31
CA ARG A 98 -16.84 -1.55 -9.42
C ARG A 98 -16.20 -1.31 -10.78
N ARG A 99 -15.62 -0.13 -10.98
CA ARG A 99 -14.88 0.19 -12.21
C ARG A 99 -13.66 -0.69 -12.36
N GLU A 100 -12.93 -0.94 -11.28
CA GLU A 100 -11.75 -1.80 -11.29
C GLU A 100 -12.11 -3.25 -11.66
N LEU A 101 -13.21 -3.79 -11.11
CA LEU A 101 -13.70 -5.10 -11.51
C LEU A 101 -13.97 -5.16 -13.02
N GLN A 102 -14.71 -4.20 -13.58
CA GLN A 102 -15.00 -4.13 -15.02
C GLN A 102 -13.72 -4.02 -15.85
N ARG A 103 -12.76 -3.20 -15.41
CA ARG A 103 -11.46 -3.01 -16.06
C ARG A 103 -10.67 -4.31 -16.11
N LEU A 104 -10.57 -5.01 -14.98
CA LEU A 104 -9.84 -6.28 -14.89
C LEU A 104 -10.50 -7.37 -15.72
N THR A 105 -11.83 -7.52 -15.66
CA THR A 105 -12.56 -8.50 -16.49
C THR A 105 -12.35 -8.24 -17.98
N SER A 106 -12.39 -6.97 -18.40
CA SER A 106 -12.15 -6.60 -19.81
C SER A 106 -10.70 -6.88 -20.23
N ALA A 107 -9.73 -6.55 -19.39
CA ALA A 107 -8.31 -6.82 -19.65
C ALA A 107 -8.02 -8.33 -19.76
N MET A 108 -8.67 -9.16 -18.94
CA MET A 108 -8.55 -10.62 -19.03
C MET A 108 -9.16 -11.17 -20.32
N ALA A 109 -10.33 -10.69 -20.72
CA ALA A 109 -10.95 -11.06 -21.98
C ALA A 109 -10.06 -10.68 -23.18
N GLU A 110 -9.54 -9.46 -23.20
CA GLU A 110 -8.64 -8.98 -24.26
C GLU A 110 -7.33 -9.80 -24.32
N SER A 111 -6.75 -10.12 -23.15
CA SER A 111 -5.54 -10.96 -23.07
C SER A 111 -5.78 -12.36 -23.63
N ARG A 112 -6.96 -12.95 -23.37
CA ARG A 112 -7.36 -14.24 -23.94
C ARG A 112 -7.59 -14.17 -25.44
N ASP A 113 -8.31 -13.15 -25.90
CA ASP A 113 -8.57 -12.97 -27.34
C ASP A 113 -7.25 -12.83 -28.10
N ARG A 114 -6.33 -12.02 -27.56
CA ARG A 114 -4.97 -11.90 -28.10
C ARG A 114 -4.22 -13.24 -28.10
N ALA A 115 -4.29 -14.00 -27.01
CA ALA A 115 -3.63 -15.30 -26.92
C ALA A 115 -4.21 -16.31 -27.94
N ASN A 116 -5.53 -16.32 -28.13
CA ASN A 116 -6.21 -17.17 -29.10
C ASN A 116 -5.83 -16.81 -30.54
N LEU A 117 -5.80 -15.52 -30.88
CA LEU A 117 -5.36 -15.04 -32.20
C LEU A 117 -3.89 -15.42 -32.47
N LEU A 118 -3.00 -15.22 -31.49
CA LEU A 118 -1.59 -15.54 -31.63
C LEU A 118 -1.32 -17.05 -31.72
N SER A 119 -2.17 -17.89 -31.11
CA SER A 119 -2.04 -19.34 -31.19
C SER A 119 -2.25 -19.83 -32.63
N ASN A 120 -3.29 -19.35 -33.31
CA ASN A 120 -3.60 -19.73 -34.68
C ASN A 120 -2.54 -19.19 -35.66
N VAL A 121 -2.11 -17.94 -35.47
CA VAL A 121 -1.05 -17.35 -36.29
C VAL A 121 0.28 -18.10 -36.11
N ARG A 122 0.62 -18.51 -34.87
CA ARG A 122 1.82 -19.31 -34.63
C ARG A 122 1.75 -20.67 -35.30
N SER A 123 0.62 -21.38 -35.24
CA SER A 123 0.50 -22.67 -35.94
C SER A 123 0.69 -22.53 -37.45
N ASP A 124 0.16 -21.46 -38.05
CA ASP A 124 0.28 -21.20 -39.49
C ASP A 124 1.72 -20.81 -39.86
N ILE A 125 2.38 -19.99 -39.05
CA ILE A 125 3.80 -19.63 -39.22
C ILE A 125 4.69 -20.86 -39.07
N ASP A 126 4.45 -21.70 -38.06
CA ASP A 126 5.22 -22.92 -37.83
C ASP A 126 5.04 -23.91 -38.98
N ALA A 127 3.81 -24.05 -39.50
CA ALA A 127 3.53 -24.87 -40.69
C ALA A 127 4.23 -24.34 -41.95
N TYR A 128 4.23 -23.01 -42.15
CA TYR A 128 4.94 -22.37 -43.27
C TYR A 128 6.46 -22.52 -43.14
N ARG A 129 7.02 -22.35 -41.93
CA ARG A 129 8.45 -22.57 -41.67
C ARG A 129 8.84 -24.03 -41.91
N ALA A 130 7.97 -24.99 -41.54
CA ALA A 130 8.18 -26.40 -41.80
C ALA A 130 8.13 -26.75 -43.30
N SER A 131 7.31 -26.07 -44.10
CA SER A 131 7.26 -26.25 -45.56
C SER A 131 8.43 -25.57 -46.30
N ASN A 132 9.03 -24.53 -45.71
CA ASN A 132 10.09 -23.74 -46.34
C ASN A 132 11.31 -23.53 -45.41
N PRO A 133 12.17 -24.56 -45.23
CA PRO A 133 13.27 -24.52 -44.26
C PRO A 133 14.32 -23.43 -44.51
N SER A 134 14.64 -23.15 -45.78
CA SER A 134 15.64 -22.14 -46.15
C SER A 134 15.16 -20.71 -45.89
N ALA A 135 13.87 -20.43 -46.08
CA ALA A 135 13.27 -19.14 -45.74
C ALA A 135 13.15 -18.97 -44.21
N ALA A 136 12.82 -20.05 -43.50
CA ALA A 136 12.75 -20.06 -42.04
C ALA A 136 14.12 -19.75 -41.38
N GLU A 137 15.21 -20.26 -41.94
CA GLU A 137 16.57 -19.97 -41.48
C GLU A 137 16.94 -18.49 -41.68
N ALA A 138 16.61 -17.92 -42.85
CA ALA A 138 16.83 -16.50 -43.12
C ALA A 138 16.03 -15.58 -42.18
N ASP A 139 14.75 -15.89 -41.95
CA ASP A 139 13.89 -15.15 -41.01
C ASP A 139 14.42 -15.25 -39.57
N TYR A 140 14.89 -16.43 -39.16
CA TYR A 140 15.51 -16.63 -37.85
C TYR A 140 16.76 -15.76 -37.69
N MET A 141 17.62 -15.68 -38.70
CA MET A 141 18.82 -14.82 -38.65
C MET A 141 18.47 -13.33 -38.57
N LEU A 142 17.40 -12.88 -39.23
CA LEU A 142 16.91 -11.50 -39.13
C LEU A 142 16.32 -11.20 -37.75
N GLU A 143 15.54 -12.12 -37.19
CA GLU A 143 14.98 -12.01 -35.84
C GLU A 143 16.10 -11.98 -34.78
N GLU A 144 17.14 -12.80 -34.97
CA GLU A 144 18.31 -12.81 -34.10
C GLU A 144 19.06 -11.48 -34.12
N ARG A 145 19.24 -10.88 -35.31
CA ARG A 145 19.82 -9.54 -35.43
C ARG A 145 18.99 -8.51 -34.67
N GLY A 146 17.66 -8.52 -34.82
CA GLY A 146 16.79 -7.62 -34.08
C GLY A 146 16.85 -7.82 -32.56
N ARG A 147 17.00 -9.06 -32.09
CA ARG A 147 17.19 -9.38 -30.67
C ARG A 147 18.51 -8.84 -30.13
N VAL A 148 19.59 -8.96 -30.91
CA VAL A 148 20.91 -8.41 -30.59
C VAL A 148 20.85 -6.89 -30.51
N ASP A 149 20.25 -6.22 -31.50
CA ASP A 149 20.12 -4.76 -31.53
C ASP A 149 19.30 -4.24 -30.33
N ASN A 150 18.19 -4.92 -29.99
CA ASN A 150 17.40 -4.58 -28.80
C ASN A 150 18.17 -4.79 -27.49
N SER A 151 18.94 -5.88 -27.39
CA SER A 151 19.82 -6.11 -26.23
C SER A 151 20.87 -5.01 -26.10
N HIS A 152 21.43 -4.54 -27.22
CA HIS A 152 22.40 -3.46 -27.23
C HIS A 152 21.80 -2.15 -26.71
N ASN A 153 20.63 -1.78 -27.21
CA ASN A 153 19.89 -0.59 -26.75
C ASN A 153 19.54 -0.67 -25.25
N MET A 154 19.17 -1.85 -24.74
CA MET A 154 18.94 -2.03 -23.29
C MET A 154 20.23 -1.87 -22.48
N MET A 155 21.36 -2.41 -22.97
CA MET A 155 22.66 -2.23 -22.31
C MET A 155 23.06 -0.76 -22.26
N ASP A 156 22.81 0.00 -23.32
CA ASP A 156 23.06 1.45 -23.36
C ASP A 156 22.17 2.20 -22.35
N GLY A 157 20.91 1.80 -22.22
CA GLY A 157 20.00 2.34 -21.20
C GLY A 157 20.48 2.08 -19.77
N VAL A 158 20.91 0.83 -19.49
CA VAL A 158 21.47 0.46 -18.17
C VAL A 158 22.76 1.23 -17.90
N LEU A 159 23.62 1.40 -18.91
CA LEU A 159 24.87 2.16 -18.78
C LEU A 159 24.57 3.64 -18.49
N SER A 160 23.64 4.25 -19.21
CA SER A 160 23.19 5.62 -18.96
C SER A 160 22.60 5.77 -17.55
N GLN A 161 21.81 4.80 -17.08
CA GLN A 161 21.26 4.81 -15.73
C GLN A 161 22.36 4.67 -14.67
N ALA A 162 23.36 3.81 -14.90
CA ALA A 162 24.51 3.67 -14.01
C ALA A 162 25.31 4.97 -13.90
N TYR A 163 25.52 5.69 -15.02
CA TYR A 163 26.13 7.03 -15.00
C TYR A 163 25.31 8.03 -14.19
N ALA A 164 23.99 8.08 -14.40
CA ALA A 164 23.10 8.96 -13.63
C ALA A 164 23.10 8.63 -12.12
N ILE A 165 23.20 7.34 -11.75
CA ILE A 165 23.32 6.92 -10.34
C ILE A 165 24.66 7.38 -9.75
N ASN A 166 25.76 7.26 -10.51
CA ASN A 166 27.08 7.71 -10.07
C ASN A 166 27.10 9.22 -9.80
N GLU A 167 26.52 10.02 -10.70
CA GLU A 167 26.36 11.46 -10.53
C GLU A 167 25.48 11.79 -9.32
N ASN A 168 24.36 11.09 -9.16
CA ASN A 168 23.47 11.24 -7.99
C ASN A 168 24.17 10.92 -6.67
N PHE A 169 25.09 9.95 -6.61
CA PHE A 169 25.87 9.71 -5.39
C PHE A 169 26.78 10.89 -5.04
N GLY A 170 27.32 11.60 -6.03
CA GLY A 170 28.06 12.85 -5.82
C GLY A 170 27.20 13.92 -5.15
N ILE A 171 26.00 14.17 -5.70
CA ILE A 171 25.03 15.14 -5.17
C ILE A 171 24.52 14.71 -3.78
N GLN A 172 24.25 13.41 -3.57
CA GLN A 172 23.83 12.86 -2.28
C GLN A 172 24.91 13.04 -1.21
N ARG A 173 26.19 12.89 -1.55
CA ARG A 173 27.29 13.14 -0.62
C ARG A 173 27.34 14.62 -0.20
N GLU A 174 27.14 15.54 -1.13
CA GLU A 174 27.11 16.98 -0.83
C GLU A 174 25.91 17.35 0.06
N THR A 175 24.72 16.82 -0.26
CA THR A 175 23.52 17.05 0.56
C THR A 175 23.68 16.47 1.96
N LEU A 176 24.23 15.26 2.13
CA LEU A 176 24.55 14.70 3.45
C LEU A 176 25.55 15.54 4.23
N ALA A 177 26.59 16.07 3.57
CA ALA A 177 27.53 16.99 4.19
C ALA A 177 26.83 18.29 4.64
N SER A 178 25.89 18.82 3.84
CA SER A 178 25.10 20.00 4.19
C SER A 178 24.14 19.73 5.37
N VAL A 179 23.52 18.56 5.41
CA VAL A 179 22.66 18.12 6.51
C VAL A 179 23.47 17.99 7.78
N ASN A 180 24.65 17.36 7.72
CA ASN A 180 25.54 17.25 8.87
C ASN A 180 25.95 18.65 9.39
N ARG A 181 26.33 19.58 8.50
CA ARG A 181 26.61 20.97 8.91
C ARG A 181 25.41 21.66 9.56
N ARG A 182 24.18 21.45 9.03
CA ARG A 182 22.95 22.00 9.61
C ARG A 182 22.60 21.37 10.95
N ILE A 183 22.78 20.06 11.13
CA ILE A 183 22.56 19.36 12.41
C ILE A 183 23.54 19.87 13.46
N VAL A 184 24.84 19.95 13.12
CA VAL A 184 25.86 20.50 14.01
C VAL A 184 25.56 21.98 14.34
N GLY A 185 25.16 22.76 13.34
CA GLY A 185 24.74 24.16 13.51
C GLY A 185 23.52 24.30 14.42
N ALA A 186 22.48 23.49 14.24
CA ALA A 186 21.28 23.48 15.07
C ALA A 186 21.61 23.01 16.51
N ALA A 187 22.45 21.98 16.66
CA ALA A 187 22.92 21.54 17.97
C ALA A 187 23.71 22.65 18.70
N SER A 188 24.46 23.48 17.96
CA SER A 188 25.16 24.65 18.52
C SER A 188 24.25 25.84 18.85
N GLN A 189 23.08 25.95 18.18
CA GLN A 189 22.07 26.99 18.39
C GLN A 189 20.97 26.61 19.39
N VAL A 190 21.02 25.42 20.00
CA VAL A 190 20.19 25.07 21.17
C VAL A 190 21.04 25.23 22.45
N PRO A 191 21.37 26.46 22.89
CA PRO A 191 21.95 26.66 24.20
C PRO A 191 20.91 26.29 25.27
N GLY A 192 21.30 25.47 26.24
CA GLY A 192 20.45 25.17 27.41
C GLY A 192 19.95 23.74 27.53
N MET A 193 20.29 22.82 26.62
CA MET A 193 20.00 21.39 26.82
C MET A 193 20.70 20.85 28.09
N ASN A 194 21.93 21.32 28.37
CA ASN A 194 22.67 21.03 29.60
C ASN A 194 21.97 21.60 30.86
N TYR A 195 21.28 22.75 30.73
CA TYR A 195 20.54 23.38 31.83
C TYR A 195 19.20 22.66 32.11
N LEU A 196 18.48 22.24 31.07
CA LEU A 196 17.23 21.47 31.19
C LEU A 196 17.47 20.06 31.76
N ILE A 197 18.53 19.38 31.31
CA ILE A 197 19.00 18.10 31.88
C ILE A 197 19.42 18.27 33.35
N GLY A 198 20.10 19.37 33.69
CA GLY A 198 20.43 19.71 35.08
C GLY A 198 19.20 19.91 35.97
N LYS A 199 18.16 20.59 35.47
CA LYS A 199 16.93 20.85 36.22
C LYS A 199 16.12 19.58 36.52
N ILE A 200 16.12 18.62 35.60
CA ILE A 200 15.56 17.28 35.82
C ILE A 200 16.32 16.51 36.91
N GLY A 201 17.65 16.59 36.91
CA GLY A 201 18.49 15.99 37.96
C GLY A 201 18.26 16.60 39.35
N THR A 202 18.09 17.92 39.44
CA THR A 202 17.88 18.61 40.73
C THR A 202 16.58 18.24 41.43
N LYS A 203 15.50 17.96 40.68
CA LYS A 203 14.21 17.58 41.27
C LYS A 203 14.30 16.19 41.91
N LYS A 204 14.92 15.23 41.21
CA LYS A 204 15.11 13.86 41.71
C LYS A 204 16.03 13.80 42.94
N ARG A 205 17.07 14.65 42.99
CA ARG A 205 17.96 14.77 44.16
C ARG A 205 17.25 15.34 45.38
N ARG A 206 16.34 16.31 45.18
CA ARG A 206 15.56 16.90 46.28
C ARG A 206 14.60 15.87 46.91
N ASP A 207 13.90 15.09 46.09
CA ASP A 207 12.99 14.06 46.58
C ASP A 207 13.74 12.95 47.36
N ALA A 208 14.95 12.58 46.91
CA ALA A 208 15.81 11.64 47.62
C ALA A 208 16.30 12.17 48.98
N ILE A 209 16.65 13.46 49.07
CA ILE A 209 17.05 14.09 50.34
C ILE A 209 15.87 14.14 51.32
N ILE A 210 14.67 14.52 50.86
CA ILE A 210 13.47 14.58 51.71
C ILE A 210 13.14 13.18 52.25
N LEU A 211 13.16 12.16 51.39
CA LEU A 211 12.90 10.77 51.78
C LEU A 211 13.96 10.25 52.77
N GLY A 212 15.24 10.56 52.52
CA GLY A 212 16.34 10.19 53.41
C GLY A 212 16.24 10.84 54.79
N CYS A 213 15.91 12.14 54.86
CA CYS A 213 15.68 12.83 56.13
C CYS A 213 14.48 12.26 56.90
N PHE A 214 13.39 11.92 56.20
CA PHE A 214 12.21 11.30 56.83
C PHE A 214 12.55 9.96 57.47
N ILE A 215 13.24 9.09 56.73
CA ILE A 215 13.69 7.78 57.24
C ILE A 215 14.65 7.97 58.42
N GLY A 216 15.63 8.86 58.31
CA GLY A 216 16.57 9.13 59.39
C GLY A 216 15.91 9.65 60.67
N LEU A 217 14.92 10.55 60.54
CA LEU A 217 14.17 11.09 61.67
C LEU A 217 13.29 10.02 62.34
N CYS A 218 12.63 9.16 61.55
CA CYS A 218 11.90 8.01 62.08
C CYS A 218 12.81 7.04 62.85
N PHE A 219 14.01 6.74 62.33
CA PHE A 219 14.97 5.89 63.02
C PHE A 219 15.47 6.51 64.34
N LEU A 220 15.80 7.80 64.35
CA LEU A 220 16.24 8.51 65.56
C LEU A 220 15.15 8.52 66.64
N MET A 221 13.89 8.75 66.25
CA MET A 221 12.78 8.75 67.19
C MET A 221 12.54 7.36 67.78
N LEU A 222 12.69 6.30 66.98
CA LEU A 222 12.56 4.91 67.44
C LEU A 222 13.67 4.55 68.45
N VAL A 223 14.92 4.94 68.18
CA VAL A 223 16.05 4.74 69.10
C VAL A 223 15.92 5.55 70.39
N TYR A 224 15.31 6.74 70.35
CA TYR A 224 15.12 7.57 71.55
C TYR A 224 13.97 7.10 72.44
N PHE A 225 12.95 6.46 71.84
CA PHE A 225 11.78 5.98 72.56
C PHE A 225 11.96 4.56 73.14
N MET A 226 12.93 3.80 72.63
CA MET A 226 13.32 2.49 73.16
C MET A 226 14.41 2.64 74.23
#